data_AF-A0A7L1GCM0-F1
#
_entry.id   AF-A0A7L1GCM0-F1
#
_cell.length_a   1.000
_cell.length_b   1.000
_cell.length_c   1.000
_cell.angle_alpha   90.00
_cell.angle_beta   90.00
_cell.angle_gamma   90.00
#
_symmetry.space_group_name_H-M   'P 1'
#
loop_
_entity.id
_entity.type
_entity.pdbx_description
1 polymer ?
#
loop_
_entity_poly.entity_id
_entity_poly.type
_entity_poly.pdbx_seq_one_letter_code
_entity_poly.pdbx_strand_id
1 'polypeptide(L)'
;GRKLGYTFNNRNLHNVSLGQGQEVVAEQALELAAKEGHWVILQNIHLVAKWLSSLEKQLEQQSEGSHPQLRIFLSAEPAPCPGSHCIPPGILQSSIKVTSEAPTGMQANLHQALHNFSQDTLELCSREKEFRSILFALCYFHAVVAERRKFGPQGWNRSYPFSTGDLTISVSVLYNYLEASPKIPYEDLRYLVGEILYGGHITDSWDRRLCRTYLEEFIKPEMLEGELLLAPGFPIPGSMDYNGYHQYIDEALPPESPYLYGLHPNAEIGFLTQASERLFREVLELQPWDSSLREGGVVTREETVRALLENMLEKLMDEFNMAELMAKVEERTPYVVVALQECERMNILTREIRSSLQELDLGLKGELTMTSDMESLQNALFLDMVPESWLRKAYPSTASLGTWFADLLTRIKELEAWTGDFALPSAVWLAGLFNPQAFLTAIMQVAARRSQWPLDRMNLQCDVTRRSREDMASPPREGACVHGLCMEGARWDAQ
;
A
#
# COMPACT_ATOMS: atom_id res chain seq x y z
N GLY A 1 22.40 30.18 5.93
CA GLY A 1 22.27 31.15 4.83
C GLY A 1 22.28 32.59 5.34
N ARG A 2 21.11 33.25 5.36
CA ARG A 2 20.96 34.71 5.57
C ARG A 2 21.66 35.28 6.81
N LYS A 3 21.53 34.65 7.98
CA LYS A 3 22.19 35.10 9.22
C LYS A 3 23.72 35.02 9.18
N LEU A 4 24.28 34.14 8.34
CA LEU A 4 25.71 33.86 8.22
C LEU A 4 26.33 34.51 6.97
N GLY A 5 25.59 35.37 6.26
CA GLY A 5 26.10 36.07 5.07
C GLY A 5 26.17 35.23 3.79
N TYR A 6 25.69 33.99 3.79
CA TYR A 6 25.58 33.16 2.59
C TYR A 6 24.28 33.45 1.85
N THR A 7 24.37 34.19 0.74
CA THR A 7 23.23 34.66 -0.05
C THR A 7 23.58 34.73 -1.54
N PHE A 8 22.57 34.67 -2.41
CA PHE A 8 22.75 34.85 -3.86
C PHE A 8 23.39 36.20 -4.20
N ASN A 9 23.05 37.25 -3.45
CA ASN A 9 23.61 38.60 -3.63
C ASN A 9 25.12 38.62 -3.39
N ASN A 10 25.60 37.86 -2.40
CA ASN A 10 27.01 37.74 -2.08
C ASN A 10 27.74 36.70 -2.94
N ARG A 11 27.04 36.05 -3.89
CA ARG A 11 27.57 35.03 -4.84
C ARG A 11 28.29 33.85 -4.18
N ASN A 12 28.05 33.63 -2.88
CA ASN A 12 28.63 32.57 -2.07
C ASN A 12 27.61 31.45 -1.74
N LEU A 13 26.42 31.51 -2.34
CA LEU A 13 25.39 30.49 -2.27
C LEU A 13 24.99 30.09 -3.68
N HIS A 14 25.18 28.80 -4.00
CA HIS A 14 24.81 28.19 -5.27
C HIS A 14 23.62 27.26 -5.02
N ASN A 15 22.53 27.42 -5.77
CA ASN A 15 21.37 26.54 -5.69
C ASN A 15 21.06 26.00 -7.08
N VAL A 16 21.16 24.70 -7.25
CA VAL A 16 21.00 24.01 -8.53
C VAL A 16 19.93 22.94 -8.37
N SER A 17 18.82 23.09 -9.08
CA SER A 17 17.79 22.06 -9.17
C SER A 17 18.16 21.09 -10.29
N LEU A 18 18.46 19.85 -9.93
CA LEU A 18 18.93 18.86 -10.89
C LEU A 18 17.79 18.33 -11.75
N GLY A 19 18.07 18.29 -13.04
CA GLY A 19 17.23 17.83 -14.13
C GLY A 19 18.13 17.66 -15.35
N GLN A 20 17.55 17.42 -16.53
CA GLN A 20 18.33 17.14 -17.73
C GLN A 20 19.32 18.27 -18.06
N GLY A 21 20.63 17.98 -18.03
CA GLY A 21 21.70 18.90 -18.44
C GLY A 21 22.18 19.88 -17.37
N GLN A 22 21.69 19.79 -16.12
CA GLN A 22 22.11 20.64 -15.00
C GLN A 22 23.34 20.11 -14.26
N GLU A 23 23.83 18.92 -14.62
CA GLU A 23 24.94 18.24 -13.94
C GLU A 23 26.23 19.06 -14.04
N VAL A 24 26.53 19.60 -15.22
CA VAL A 24 27.74 20.41 -15.46
C VAL A 24 27.75 21.69 -14.61
N VAL A 25 26.58 22.30 -14.41
CA VAL A 25 26.43 23.50 -13.58
C VAL A 25 26.68 23.16 -12.11
N ALA A 26 26.18 22.01 -11.66
CA ALA A 26 26.45 21.51 -10.32
C ALA A 26 27.93 21.23 -10.09
N GLU A 27 28.62 20.57 -11.03
CA GLU A 27 30.07 20.29 -10.94
C GLU A 27 30.88 21.59 -10.83
N GLN A 28 30.60 22.59 -11.68
CA GLN A 28 31.28 23.88 -11.64
C GLN A 28 31.04 24.62 -10.31
N ALA A 29 29.82 24.56 -9.79
CA ALA A 29 29.49 25.16 -8.50
C ALA A 29 30.23 24.48 -7.35
N LEU A 30 30.37 23.15 -7.38
CA LEU A 30 31.11 22.38 -6.39
C LEU A 30 32.61 22.72 -6.39
N GLU A 31 33.25 22.79 -7.57
CA GLU A 31 34.66 23.13 -7.69
C GLU A 31 34.95 24.56 -7.19
N LEU A 32 34.11 25.53 -7.57
CA LEU A 32 34.24 26.90 -7.10
C LEU A 32 34.04 26.99 -5.59
N ALA A 33 33.01 26.32 -5.08
CA ALA A 33 32.69 26.32 -3.66
C ALA A 33 33.80 25.67 -2.83
N ALA A 34 34.44 24.63 -3.33
CA ALA A 34 35.55 23.98 -2.64
C ALA A 34 36.78 24.88 -2.50
N LYS A 35 37.03 25.78 -3.47
CA LYS A 35 38.12 26.75 -3.41
C LYS A 35 37.80 27.95 -2.52
N GLU A 36 36.58 28.49 -2.63
CA GLU A 36 36.20 29.77 -2.00
C GLU A 36 35.40 29.61 -0.70
N GLY A 37 35.02 28.39 -0.31
CA GLY A 37 34.26 28.14 0.92
C GLY A 37 32.77 28.47 0.82
N HIS A 38 32.18 28.32 -0.36
CA HIS A 38 30.77 28.62 -0.63
C HIS A 38 29.84 27.50 -0.16
N TRP A 39 28.53 27.80 -0.17
CA TRP A 39 27.50 26.81 0.10
C TRP A 39 26.84 26.38 -1.20
N VAL A 40 26.67 25.08 -1.40
CA VAL A 40 26.02 24.51 -2.58
C VAL A 40 24.79 23.73 -2.14
N ILE A 41 23.65 24.01 -2.76
CA ILE A 41 22.40 23.28 -2.58
C ILE A 41 22.10 22.57 -3.90
N LEU A 42 22.08 21.24 -3.88
CA LEU A 42 21.71 20.41 -5.02
C LEU A 42 20.34 19.79 -4.74
N GLN A 43 19.35 20.18 -5.53
CA GLN A 43 17.99 19.70 -5.37
C GLN A 43 17.68 18.54 -6.33
N ASN A 44 16.80 17.64 -5.92
CA ASN A 44 16.31 16.52 -6.73
C ASN A 44 17.40 15.57 -7.27
N ILE A 45 18.41 15.23 -6.47
CA ILE A 45 19.53 14.38 -6.91
C ILE A 45 19.08 12.99 -7.43
N HIS A 46 17.95 12.49 -6.93
CA HIS A 46 17.36 11.21 -7.34
C HIS A 46 16.92 11.17 -8.82
N LEU A 47 16.71 12.33 -9.46
CA LEU A 47 16.33 12.43 -10.87
C LEU A 47 17.50 12.19 -11.84
N VAL A 48 18.76 12.26 -11.36
CA VAL A 48 19.97 12.16 -12.18
C VAL A 48 20.82 10.93 -11.79
N ALA A 49 20.18 9.76 -11.68
CA ALA A 49 20.78 8.52 -11.20
C ALA A 49 22.14 8.16 -11.84
N LYS A 50 22.29 8.36 -13.16
CA LYS A 50 23.53 8.04 -13.89
C LYS A 50 24.73 8.90 -13.44
N TRP A 51 24.47 10.13 -13.02
CA TRP A 51 25.50 11.09 -12.62
C TRP A 51 25.93 10.93 -11.15
N LEU A 52 25.13 10.24 -10.32
CA LEU A 52 25.40 10.13 -8.88
C LEU A 52 26.74 9.46 -8.56
N SER A 53 27.23 8.53 -9.40
CA SER A 53 28.56 7.92 -9.22
C SER A 53 29.70 8.91 -9.47
N SER A 54 29.51 9.87 -10.39
CA SER A 54 30.45 10.97 -10.59
C SER A 54 30.41 11.95 -9.42
N LEU A 55 29.21 12.29 -8.94
CA LEU A 55 29.03 13.14 -7.77
C LEU A 55 29.70 12.52 -6.53
N GLU A 56 29.53 11.23 -6.29
CA GLU A 56 30.16 10.51 -5.17
C GLU A 56 31.69 10.66 -5.18
N LYS A 57 32.32 10.42 -6.33
CA LYS A 57 33.77 10.59 -6.49
C LYS A 57 34.21 12.03 -6.27
N GLN A 58 33.44 13.00 -6.74
CA GLN A 58 33.74 14.41 -6.51
C GLN A 58 33.64 14.77 -5.03
N LEU A 59 32.59 14.33 -4.34
CA LEU A 59 32.41 14.58 -2.91
C LEU A 59 33.55 13.96 -2.08
N GLU A 60 33.97 12.74 -2.44
CA GLU A 60 35.12 12.07 -1.82
C GLU A 60 36.42 12.86 -2.04
N GLN A 61 36.70 13.30 -3.28
CA GLN A 61 37.86 14.15 -3.58
C GLN A 61 37.84 15.48 -2.83
N GLN A 62 36.67 16.13 -2.73
CA GLN A 62 36.54 17.40 -2.01
C GLN A 62 36.52 17.23 -0.49
N SER A 63 36.38 16.01 0.04
CA SER A 63 36.45 15.78 1.49
C SER A 63 37.86 16.02 2.04
N GLU A 64 38.89 15.84 1.21
CA GLU A 64 40.29 16.04 1.55
C GLU A 64 40.84 17.33 0.91
N GLY A 65 41.05 18.38 1.71
CA GLY A 65 41.73 19.59 1.26
C GLY A 65 40.85 20.71 0.69
N SER A 66 39.52 20.62 0.81
CA SER A 66 38.61 21.73 0.51
C SER A 66 38.60 22.81 1.60
N HIS A 67 38.08 23.99 1.26
CA HIS A 67 37.97 25.11 2.18
C HIS A 67 37.10 24.77 3.41
N PRO A 68 37.53 25.07 4.66
CA PRO A 68 36.83 24.65 5.89
C PRO A 68 35.36 25.10 6.02
N GLN A 69 35.00 26.17 5.31
CA GLN A 69 33.63 26.73 5.31
C GLN A 69 32.71 26.14 4.23
N LEU A 70 33.22 25.28 3.34
CA LEU A 70 32.42 24.59 2.33
C LEU A 70 31.29 23.82 3.01
N ARG A 71 30.05 23.99 2.52
CA ARG A 71 28.90 23.18 2.92
C ARG A 71 28.12 22.77 1.69
N ILE A 72 27.78 21.49 1.61
CA ILE A 72 27.01 20.92 0.51
C ILE A 72 25.72 20.35 1.11
N PHE A 73 24.59 20.76 0.54
CA PHE A 73 23.25 20.32 0.93
C PHE A 73 22.65 19.56 -0.24
N LEU A 74 22.27 18.32 0.00
CA LEU A 74 21.64 17.45 -1.00
C LEU A 74 20.18 17.24 -0.60
N SER A 75 19.24 17.41 -1.54
CA SER A 75 17.85 16.98 -1.33
C SER A 75 17.48 15.86 -2.29
N ALA A 76 16.91 14.79 -1.75
CA ALA A 76 16.40 13.66 -2.52
C ALA A 76 15.07 13.20 -1.93
N GLU A 77 14.21 12.64 -2.76
CA GLU A 77 13.09 11.83 -2.27
C GLU A 77 13.60 10.42 -1.95
N PRO A 78 13.09 9.79 -0.87
CA PRO A 78 13.41 8.41 -0.57
C PRO A 78 12.90 7.49 -1.68
N ALA A 79 13.66 6.45 -1.99
CA ALA A 79 13.24 5.46 -2.97
C ALA A 79 11.99 4.70 -2.46
N PRO A 80 10.97 4.46 -3.30
CA PRO A 80 9.75 3.79 -2.87
C PRO A 80 9.97 2.31 -2.49
N CYS A 81 11.02 1.67 -3.02
CA CYS A 81 11.43 0.33 -2.64
C CYS A 81 12.95 0.16 -2.72
N PRO A 82 13.55 -0.83 -2.02
CA PRO A 82 15.00 -1.06 -2.01
C PRO A 82 15.60 -1.22 -3.42
N GLY A 83 14.92 -1.94 -4.32
CA GLY A 83 15.38 -2.16 -5.70
C GLY A 83 15.34 -0.91 -6.60
N SER A 84 14.63 0.15 -6.19
CA SER A 84 14.58 1.43 -6.90
C SER A 84 15.56 2.47 -6.34
N HIS A 85 16.34 2.10 -5.31
CA HIS A 85 17.30 3.00 -4.69
C HIS A 85 18.45 3.30 -5.64
N CYS A 86 18.58 4.58 -6.02
CA CYS A 86 19.60 5.04 -6.96
C CYS A 86 20.76 5.79 -6.30
N ILE A 87 20.67 6.13 -5.02
CA ILE A 87 21.67 6.95 -4.33
C ILE A 87 22.86 6.06 -3.93
N PRO A 88 24.09 6.40 -4.33
CA PRO A 88 25.26 5.63 -3.95
C PRO A 88 25.47 5.56 -2.44
N PRO A 89 25.85 4.38 -1.88
CA PRO A 89 26.07 4.23 -0.44
C PRO A 89 27.13 5.16 0.14
N GLY A 90 28.19 5.50 -0.60
CA GLY A 90 29.25 6.38 -0.10
C GLY A 90 28.77 7.81 0.12
N ILE A 91 27.85 8.32 -0.73
CA ILE A 91 27.17 9.61 -0.48
C ILE A 91 26.38 9.53 0.84
N LEU A 92 25.63 8.44 1.04
CA LEU A 92 24.83 8.28 2.26
C LEU A 92 25.70 8.09 3.51
N GLN A 93 26.81 7.35 3.44
CA GLN A 93 27.69 7.10 4.57
C GLN A 93 28.49 8.35 4.98
N SER A 94 28.88 9.18 4.01
CA SER A 94 29.63 10.42 4.24
C SER A 94 28.77 11.64 4.59
N SER A 95 27.44 11.53 4.50
CA SER A 95 26.51 12.65 4.70
C SER A 95 25.83 12.63 6.07
N ILE A 96 25.53 13.82 6.61
CA ILE A 96 24.57 13.98 7.69
C ILE A 96 23.16 13.92 7.09
N LYS A 97 22.36 12.94 7.53
CA LYS A 97 21.01 12.72 7.02
C LYS A 97 20.01 13.47 7.89
N VAL A 98 19.17 14.28 7.25
CA VAL A 98 18.04 14.96 7.90
C VAL A 98 16.80 14.57 7.14
N THR A 99 15.86 13.90 7.81
CA THR A 99 14.55 13.55 7.25
C THR A 99 13.54 14.62 7.66
N SER A 100 12.81 15.15 6.68
CA SER A 100 11.66 16.01 6.90
C SER A 100 10.42 15.21 6.59
N GLU A 101 9.79 14.66 7.63
CA GLU A 101 8.54 13.95 7.49
C GLU A 101 7.37 14.93 7.67
N ALA A 102 6.30 14.73 6.91
CA ALA A 102 5.06 15.48 7.16
C ALA A 102 4.60 15.16 8.59
N PRO A 103 4.06 16.15 9.32
CA PRO A 103 3.57 15.87 10.65
C PRO A 103 2.42 14.87 10.57
N THR A 104 2.42 13.88 11.45
CA THR A 104 1.44 12.78 11.44
C THR A 104 0.34 13.03 12.47
N GLY A 105 -0.85 12.52 12.17
CA GLY A 105 -2.02 12.65 13.05
C GLY A 105 -2.95 13.81 12.70
N MET A 106 -4.17 13.75 13.22
CA MET A 106 -5.27 14.62 12.82
C MET A 106 -4.99 16.07 13.18
N GLN A 107 -4.49 16.32 14.39
CA GLN A 107 -4.24 17.68 14.90
C GLN A 107 -3.29 18.45 13.98
N ALA A 108 -2.14 17.85 13.68
CA ALA A 108 -1.13 18.53 12.90
C ALA A 108 -1.53 18.70 11.44
N ASN A 109 -2.19 17.70 10.83
CA ASN A 109 -2.71 17.83 9.47
C ASN A 109 -3.83 18.87 9.36
N LEU A 110 -4.70 18.96 10.37
CA LEU A 110 -5.78 19.94 10.38
C LEU A 110 -5.24 21.38 10.52
N HIS A 111 -4.24 21.58 11.39
CA HIS A 111 -3.50 22.84 11.41
C HIS A 111 -2.83 23.11 10.07
N GLN A 112 -2.14 22.14 9.48
CA GLN A 112 -1.46 22.32 8.20
C GLN A 112 -2.45 22.67 7.07
N ALA A 113 -3.63 22.06 7.07
CA ALA A 113 -4.72 22.39 6.14
C ALA A 113 -5.14 23.86 6.31
N LEU A 114 -5.35 24.33 7.55
CA LEU A 114 -5.72 25.71 7.85
C LEU A 114 -4.64 26.74 7.51
N HIS A 115 -3.36 26.41 7.69
CA HIS A 115 -2.24 27.29 7.34
C HIS A 115 -2.18 27.68 5.85
N ASN A 116 -2.92 26.99 4.97
CA ASN A 116 -3.06 27.39 3.57
C ASN A 116 -3.97 28.63 3.39
N PHE A 117 -4.62 29.10 4.46
CA PHE A 117 -5.56 30.21 4.46
C PHE A 117 -5.14 31.29 5.46
N SER A 118 -5.73 32.48 5.32
CA SER A 118 -5.48 33.63 6.18
C SER A 118 -6.79 34.19 6.75
N GLN A 119 -6.69 35.10 7.71
CA GLN A 119 -7.86 35.86 8.19
C GLN A 119 -8.61 36.54 7.03
N ASP A 120 -7.88 37.16 6.10
CA ASP A 120 -8.46 37.78 4.92
C ASP A 120 -9.27 36.78 4.09
N THR A 121 -8.81 35.52 4.01
CA THR A 121 -9.52 34.45 3.30
C THR A 121 -10.87 34.15 3.94
N LEU A 122 -10.92 34.10 5.28
CA LEU A 122 -12.13 33.84 6.06
C LEU A 122 -13.17 34.97 5.95
N GLU A 123 -12.74 36.16 5.52
CA GLU A 123 -13.54 37.37 5.36
C GLU A 123 -13.87 37.67 3.88
N LEU A 124 -13.47 36.81 2.94
CA LEU A 124 -13.74 37.02 1.51
C LEU A 124 -15.23 37.00 1.16
N CYS A 125 -15.99 36.08 1.77
CA CYS A 125 -17.38 35.85 1.41
C CYS A 125 -18.33 36.68 2.27
N SER A 126 -19.34 37.27 1.62
CA SER A 126 -20.42 38.00 2.30
C SER A 126 -21.22 37.13 3.29
N ARG A 127 -21.21 35.81 3.06
CA ARG A 127 -21.88 34.78 3.88
C ARG A 127 -20.87 34.11 4.81
N GLU A 128 -20.31 34.89 5.72
CA GLU A 128 -19.19 34.47 6.58
C GLU A 128 -19.47 33.19 7.37
N LYS A 129 -20.67 33.05 7.96
CA LYS A 129 -21.01 31.88 8.79
C LYS A 129 -20.94 30.60 7.96
N GLU A 130 -21.56 30.59 6.78
CA GLU A 130 -21.65 29.41 5.94
C GLU A 130 -20.32 29.10 5.27
N PHE A 131 -19.61 30.13 4.78
CA PHE A 131 -18.29 29.97 4.18
C PHE A 131 -17.28 29.39 5.17
N ARG A 132 -17.16 29.97 6.37
CA ARG A 132 -16.18 29.51 7.37
C ARG A 132 -16.47 28.10 7.89
N SER A 133 -17.75 27.77 8.11
CA SER A 133 -18.15 26.43 8.56
C SER A 133 -17.81 25.36 7.53
N ILE A 134 -18.12 25.60 6.25
CA ILE A 134 -17.82 24.66 5.17
C ILE A 134 -16.32 24.59 4.89
N LEU A 135 -15.59 25.71 4.96
CA LEU A 135 -14.13 25.75 4.84
C LEU A 135 -13.47 24.86 5.90
N PHE A 136 -13.90 24.97 7.17
CA PHE A 136 -13.38 24.10 8.23
C PHE A 136 -13.69 22.63 7.97
N ALA A 137 -14.91 22.30 7.52
CA ALA A 137 -15.26 20.94 7.14
C ALA A 137 -14.42 20.42 5.95
N LEU A 138 -14.05 21.27 4.98
CA LEU A 138 -13.14 20.92 3.89
C LEU A 138 -11.70 20.71 4.39
N CYS A 139 -11.22 21.51 5.34
CA CYS A 139 -9.93 21.28 5.99
C CYS A 139 -9.90 19.94 6.75
N TYR A 140 -10.97 19.63 7.48
CA TYR A 140 -11.12 18.35 8.16
C TYR A 140 -11.17 17.18 7.18
N PHE A 141 -11.98 17.30 6.13
CA PHE A 141 -12.03 16.33 5.03
C PHE A 141 -10.63 16.10 4.43
N HIS A 142 -9.89 17.16 4.13
CA HIS A 142 -8.53 17.06 3.60
C HIS A 142 -7.58 16.31 4.54
N ALA A 143 -7.62 16.64 5.83
CA ALA A 143 -6.83 15.94 6.85
C ALA A 143 -7.20 14.45 6.94
N VAL A 144 -8.50 14.12 6.88
CA VAL A 144 -8.98 12.73 6.88
C VAL A 144 -8.46 11.96 5.67
N VAL A 145 -8.64 12.49 4.45
CA VAL A 145 -8.26 11.75 3.24
C VAL A 145 -6.74 11.56 3.13
N ALA A 146 -5.95 12.54 3.60
CA ALA A 146 -4.50 12.45 3.65
C ALA A 146 -4.01 11.38 4.64
N GLU A 147 -4.49 11.43 5.89
CA GLU A 147 -4.06 10.50 6.94
C GLU A 147 -4.57 9.09 6.74
N ARG A 148 -5.74 8.90 6.11
CA ARG A 148 -6.30 7.56 5.87
C ARG A 148 -5.34 6.64 5.10
N ARG A 149 -4.41 7.18 4.31
CA ARG A 149 -3.37 6.42 3.61
C ARG A 149 -2.54 5.53 4.57
N LYS A 150 -2.40 5.90 5.84
CA LYS A 150 -1.61 5.12 6.82
C LYS A 150 -2.23 3.76 7.15
N PHE A 151 -3.54 3.59 6.96
CA PHE A 151 -4.26 2.35 7.29
C PHE A 151 -4.32 1.35 6.13
N GLY A 152 -3.52 1.54 5.07
CA GLY A 152 -3.47 0.62 3.93
C GLY A 152 -4.85 0.46 3.26
N PRO A 153 -5.23 -0.75 2.80
CA PRO A 153 -6.51 -1.02 2.15
C PRO A 153 -7.76 -0.67 2.98
N GLN A 154 -7.68 -0.68 4.32
CA GLN A 154 -8.79 -0.24 5.17
C GLN A 154 -9.01 1.29 5.10
N GLY A 155 -7.94 2.02 4.77
CA GLY A 155 -7.97 3.45 4.50
C GLY A 155 -8.38 3.74 3.06
N TRP A 156 -7.54 3.31 2.12
CA TRP A 156 -7.72 3.43 0.67
C TRP A 156 -7.21 2.17 -0.03
N ASN A 157 -7.95 1.64 -1.01
CA ASN A 157 -7.49 0.49 -1.79
C ASN A 157 -6.21 0.80 -2.56
N ARG A 158 -6.03 2.07 -2.98
CA ARG A 158 -4.82 2.56 -3.64
C ARG A 158 -4.31 3.84 -3.01
N SER A 159 -3.01 4.10 -3.16
CA SER A 159 -2.41 5.35 -2.72
C SER A 159 -2.69 6.47 -3.72
N TYR A 160 -3.40 7.52 -3.30
CA TYR A 160 -3.69 8.69 -4.13
C TYR A 160 -2.85 9.91 -3.70
N PRO A 161 -2.36 10.72 -4.66
CA PRO A 161 -1.53 11.88 -4.39
C PRO A 161 -2.38 13.13 -4.11
N PHE A 162 -3.19 13.13 -3.04
CA PHE A 162 -3.95 14.31 -2.65
C PHE A 162 -3.01 15.45 -2.24
N SER A 163 -3.29 16.65 -2.71
CA SER A 163 -2.45 17.83 -2.53
C SER A 163 -3.17 18.97 -1.83
N THR A 164 -2.41 19.92 -1.27
CA THR A 164 -2.97 21.17 -0.75
C THR A 164 -3.60 22.04 -1.86
N GLY A 165 -3.20 21.81 -3.12
CA GLY A 165 -3.83 22.41 -4.29
C GLY A 165 -5.31 22.02 -4.40
N ASP A 166 -5.65 20.76 -4.13
CA ASP A 166 -7.03 20.28 -4.19
C ASP A 166 -7.91 20.98 -3.14
N LEU A 167 -7.38 21.18 -1.92
CA LEU A 167 -8.05 21.90 -0.84
C LEU A 167 -8.24 23.39 -1.18
N THR A 168 -7.19 24.08 -1.62
CA THR A 168 -7.26 25.53 -1.92
C THR A 168 -8.20 25.84 -3.09
N ILE A 169 -8.21 24.99 -4.13
CA ILE A 169 -9.17 25.09 -5.23
C ILE A 169 -10.59 24.79 -4.75
N SER A 170 -10.78 23.79 -3.88
CA SER A 170 -12.10 23.48 -3.29
C SER A 170 -12.69 24.68 -2.54
N VAL A 171 -11.88 25.39 -1.77
CA VAL A 171 -12.31 26.61 -1.06
C VAL A 171 -12.58 27.77 -2.01
N SER A 172 -11.81 27.88 -3.10
CA SER A 172 -12.08 28.88 -4.15
C SER A 172 -13.41 28.60 -4.87
N VAL A 173 -13.73 27.33 -5.14
CA VAL A 173 -15.01 26.89 -5.69
C VAL A 173 -16.15 27.21 -4.72
N LEU A 174 -15.98 26.90 -3.43
CA LEU A 174 -16.94 27.23 -2.38
C LEU A 174 -17.29 28.73 -2.39
N TYR A 175 -16.28 29.61 -2.41
CA TYR A 175 -16.47 31.05 -2.48
C TYR A 175 -17.33 31.45 -3.69
N ASN A 176 -16.96 30.99 -4.89
CA ASN A 176 -17.67 31.33 -6.11
C ASN A 176 -19.15 30.89 -6.08
N TYR A 177 -19.44 29.70 -5.53
CA TYR A 177 -20.82 29.20 -5.43
C TYR A 177 -21.66 29.95 -4.40
N LEU A 178 -21.09 30.33 -3.25
CA LEU A 178 -21.82 31.07 -2.22
C LEU A 178 -22.14 32.50 -2.65
N GLU A 179 -21.28 33.13 -3.44
CA GLU A 179 -21.53 34.47 -4.01
C GLU A 179 -22.51 34.42 -5.21
N ALA A 180 -22.47 33.36 -6.02
CA ALA A 180 -23.32 33.23 -7.19
C ALA A 180 -24.76 32.77 -6.88
N SER A 181 -25.00 32.11 -5.73
CA SER A 181 -26.28 31.49 -5.40
C SER A 181 -26.84 31.93 -4.04
N PRO A 182 -28.14 32.25 -3.95
CA PRO A 182 -28.78 32.60 -2.68
C PRO A 182 -28.92 31.42 -1.72
N LYS A 183 -28.84 30.18 -2.21
CA LYS A 183 -28.88 28.94 -1.42
C LYS A 183 -27.56 28.19 -1.55
N ILE A 184 -27.19 27.45 -0.51
CA ILE A 184 -26.00 26.59 -0.54
C ILE A 184 -26.30 25.40 -1.45
N PRO A 185 -25.57 25.19 -2.54
CA PRO A 185 -25.77 24.05 -3.42
C PRO A 185 -24.91 22.88 -2.92
N TYR A 186 -25.39 22.22 -1.87
CA TYR A 186 -24.66 21.12 -1.22
C TYR A 186 -24.31 19.99 -2.20
N GLU A 187 -25.25 19.58 -3.05
CA GLU A 187 -25.03 18.49 -4.02
C GLU A 187 -23.94 18.84 -5.04
N ASP A 188 -24.00 20.04 -5.63
CA ASP A 188 -23.00 20.50 -6.60
C ASP A 188 -21.62 20.64 -5.97
N LEU A 189 -21.55 21.17 -4.74
CA LEU A 189 -20.28 21.31 -4.02
C LEU A 189 -19.67 19.94 -3.71
N ARG A 190 -20.45 19.00 -3.19
CA ARG A 190 -20.00 17.62 -2.92
C ARG A 190 -19.57 16.93 -4.20
N TYR A 191 -20.30 17.13 -5.31
CA TYR A 191 -19.94 16.57 -6.60
C TYR A 191 -18.62 17.14 -7.13
N LEU A 192 -18.44 18.47 -7.12
CA LEU A 192 -17.21 19.09 -7.60
C LEU A 192 -16.01 18.66 -6.75
N VAL A 193 -16.12 18.69 -5.44
CA VAL A 193 -15.02 18.30 -4.55
C VAL A 193 -14.76 16.80 -4.64
N GLY A 194 -15.80 15.97 -4.56
CA GLY A 194 -15.67 14.51 -4.45
C GLY A 194 -15.44 13.78 -5.76
N GLU A 195 -16.06 14.22 -6.86
CA GLU A 195 -16.02 13.52 -8.15
C GLU A 195 -15.00 14.15 -9.13
N ILE A 196 -14.74 15.47 -9.01
CA ILE A 196 -13.85 16.18 -9.93
C ILE A 196 -12.49 16.48 -9.29
N LEU A 197 -12.44 17.22 -8.17
CA LEU A 197 -11.18 17.66 -7.57
C LEU A 197 -10.43 16.49 -6.93
N TYR A 198 -11.00 15.87 -5.91
CA TYR A 198 -10.41 14.68 -5.29
C TYR A 198 -10.67 13.43 -6.13
N GLY A 199 -11.89 13.29 -6.66
CA GLY A 199 -12.28 12.15 -7.50
C GLY A 199 -11.52 12.04 -8.82
N GLY A 200 -10.90 13.13 -9.30
CA GLY A 200 -10.00 13.11 -10.46
C GLY A 200 -8.73 12.29 -10.22
N HIS A 201 -8.28 12.16 -8.96
CA HIS A 201 -7.15 11.32 -8.57
C HIS A 201 -7.54 9.87 -8.33
N ILE A 202 -8.82 9.61 -8.03
CA ILE A 202 -9.30 8.31 -7.57
C ILE A 202 -9.68 7.43 -8.75
N THR A 203 -8.97 6.31 -8.90
CA THR A 203 -9.19 5.35 -10.00
C THR A 203 -10.06 4.16 -9.61
N ASP A 204 -10.15 3.84 -8.31
CA ASP A 204 -10.98 2.75 -7.80
C ASP A 204 -12.41 3.23 -7.48
N SER A 205 -13.42 2.45 -7.88
CA SER A 205 -14.82 2.84 -7.71
C SER A 205 -15.30 2.77 -6.26
N TRP A 206 -14.73 1.88 -5.44
CA TRP A 206 -15.06 1.78 -4.01
C TRP A 206 -14.44 2.94 -3.23
N ASP A 207 -13.18 3.27 -3.52
CA ASP A 207 -12.54 4.47 -2.98
C ASP A 207 -13.30 5.74 -3.40
N ARG A 208 -13.79 5.81 -4.64
CA ARG A 208 -14.59 6.95 -5.12
C ARG A 208 -15.89 7.09 -4.35
N ARG A 209 -16.57 5.97 -4.10
CA ARG A 209 -17.76 5.92 -3.22
C ARG A 209 -17.42 6.39 -1.81
N LEU A 210 -16.31 5.92 -1.23
CA LEU A 210 -15.87 6.33 0.11
C LEU A 210 -15.63 7.85 0.20
N CYS A 211 -14.93 8.42 -0.78
CA CYS A 211 -14.68 9.86 -0.88
C CYS A 211 -15.99 10.66 -0.90
N ARG A 212 -16.97 10.22 -1.71
CA ARG A 212 -18.29 10.85 -1.78
C ARG A 212 -19.04 10.77 -0.45
N THR A 213 -19.04 9.60 0.21
CA THR A 213 -19.70 9.42 1.51
C THR A 213 -19.16 10.39 2.57
N TYR A 214 -17.84 10.64 2.59
CA TYR A 214 -17.28 11.64 3.52
C TYR A 214 -17.86 13.04 3.33
N LEU A 215 -17.98 13.47 2.07
CA LEU A 215 -18.53 14.79 1.76
C LEU A 215 -20.04 14.87 2.03
N GLU A 216 -20.76 13.77 1.83
CA GLU A 216 -22.17 13.63 2.22
C GLU A 216 -22.35 13.78 3.74
N GLU A 217 -21.47 13.17 4.54
CA GLU A 217 -21.54 13.23 6.00
C GLU A 217 -21.05 14.55 6.60
N PHE A 218 -20.00 15.16 6.03
CA PHE A 218 -19.39 16.36 6.59
C PHE A 218 -20.04 17.66 6.11
N ILE A 219 -20.52 17.72 4.87
CA ILE A 219 -21.03 18.97 4.28
C ILE A 219 -22.54 18.82 4.06
N LYS A 220 -23.35 19.01 5.10
CA LYS A 220 -24.81 18.84 5.06
C LYS A 220 -25.55 19.97 5.80
N PRO A 221 -26.85 20.22 5.52
CA PRO A 221 -27.58 21.35 6.10
C PRO A 221 -27.47 21.47 7.63
N GLU A 222 -27.47 20.33 8.32
CA GLU A 222 -27.41 20.19 9.77
C GLU A 222 -26.11 20.77 10.36
N MET A 223 -25.06 20.94 9.55
CA MET A 223 -23.78 21.50 10.01
C MET A 223 -23.88 22.95 10.48
N LEU A 224 -24.85 23.72 9.95
CA LEU A 224 -25.03 25.14 10.28
C LEU A 224 -25.84 25.36 11.57
N GLU A 225 -26.48 24.29 12.05
CA GLU A 225 -27.25 24.24 13.29
C GLU A 225 -26.34 23.97 14.51
N GLY A 226 -25.08 23.56 14.27
CA GLY A 226 -24.07 23.33 15.31
C GLY A 226 -24.17 21.98 16.02
N GLU A 227 -25.06 21.10 15.54
CA GLU A 227 -25.28 19.77 16.12
C GLU A 227 -24.42 18.67 15.46
N LEU A 228 -23.75 19.00 14.34
CA LEU A 228 -22.95 18.04 13.61
C LEU A 228 -21.63 17.73 14.33
N LEU A 229 -21.40 16.44 14.59
CA LEU A 229 -20.11 15.91 15.00
C LEU A 229 -19.33 15.46 13.76
N LEU A 230 -18.13 15.99 13.57
CA LEU A 230 -17.20 15.53 12.51
C LEU A 230 -16.59 14.17 12.86
N ALA A 231 -16.40 13.92 14.14
CA ALA A 231 -16.05 12.63 14.71
C ALA A 231 -16.64 12.49 16.14
N PRO A 232 -16.71 11.28 16.71
CA PRO A 232 -17.09 11.09 18.10
C PRO A 232 -16.30 12.01 19.04
N GLY A 233 -17.00 12.92 19.71
CA GLY A 233 -16.38 13.89 20.63
C GLY A 233 -15.77 15.13 19.98
N PHE A 234 -15.92 15.32 18.65
CA PHE A 234 -15.42 16.49 17.93
C PHE A 234 -16.55 17.18 17.14
N PRO A 235 -17.20 18.22 17.71
CA PRO A 235 -18.21 19.00 17.01
C PRO A 235 -17.61 19.87 15.90
N ILE A 236 -18.44 20.25 14.93
CA ILE A 236 -18.05 21.30 14.00
C ILE A 236 -18.01 22.64 14.74
N PRO A 237 -16.91 23.43 14.63
CA PRO A 237 -16.85 24.73 15.27
C PRO A 237 -17.82 25.72 14.60
N GLY A 238 -18.28 26.69 15.39
CA GLY A 238 -19.00 27.84 14.86
C GLY A 238 -18.12 28.76 14.01
N SER A 239 -18.68 29.91 13.62
CA SER A 239 -17.91 30.97 12.96
C SER A 239 -16.90 31.56 13.95
N MET A 240 -15.61 31.36 13.68
CA MET A 240 -14.48 31.88 14.47
C MET A 240 -13.53 32.67 13.57
N ASP A 241 -12.58 33.38 14.17
CA ASP A 241 -11.43 33.95 13.45
C ASP A 241 -10.33 32.89 13.25
N TYR A 242 -9.30 33.23 12.47
CA TYR A 242 -8.20 32.33 12.14
C TYR A 242 -7.54 31.75 13.39
N ASN A 243 -7.18 32.61 14.35
CA ASN A 243 -6.57 32.16 15.60
C ASN A 243 -7.53 31.33 16.46
N GLY A 244 -8.81 31.68 16.47
CA GLY A 244 -9.85 30.91 17.15
C GLY A 244 -9.99 29.48 16.62
N TYR A 245 -9.86 29.27 15.30
CA TYR A 245 -9.85 27.90 14.75
C TYR A 245 -8.64 27.09 15.22
N HIS A 246 -7.44 27.69 15.29
CA HIS A 246 -6.27 27.01 15.83
C HIS A 246 -6.46 26.65 17.31
N GLN A 247 -6.94 27.58 18.13
CA GLN A 247 -7.23 27.33 19.55
C GLN A 247 -8.31 26.25 19.73
N TYR A 248 -9.35 26.27 18.91
CA TYR A 248 -10.40 25.25 18.92
C TYR A 248 -9.84 23.85 18.66
N ILE A 249 -8.91 23.72 17.70
CA ILE A 249 -8.27 22.43 17.42
C ILE A 249 -7.47 21.95 18.63
N ASP A 250 -6.70 22.84 19.27
CA ASP A 250 -5.88 22.49 20.42
C ASP A 250 -6.71 22.10 21.66
N GLU A 251 -7.90 22.70 21.84
CA GLU A 251 -8.74 22.49 23.01
C GLU A 251 -9.81 21.40 22.83
N ALA A 252 -10.43 21.32 21.65
CA ALA A 252 -11.61 20.49 21.41
C ALA A 252 -11.32 19.18 20.68
N LEU A 253 -10.20 19.07 19.96
CA LEU A 253 -9.89 17.83 19.25
C LEU A 253 -9.58 16.71 20.26
N PRO A 254 -10.29 15.56 20.21
CA PRO A 254 -10.00 14.45 21.11
C PRO A 254 -8.64 13.81 20.77
N PRO A 255 -8.09 12.99 21.66
CA PRO A 255 -6.88 12.24 21.40
C PRO A 255 -6.94 11.46 20.08
N GLU A 256 -5.80 11.38 19.40
CA GLU A 256 -5.63 10.67 18.15
C GLU A 256 -6.25 9.27 18.24
N SER A 257 -7.19 8.97 17.35
CA SER A 257 -7.84 7.66 17.27
C SER A 257 -8.40 7.41 15.86
N PRO A 258 -8.57 6.14 15.45
CA PRO A 258 -9.19 5.79 14.16
C PRO A 258 -10.57 6.43 13.93
N TYR A 259 -11.30 6.75 14.99
CA TYR A 259 -12.60 7.41 14.91
C TYR A 259 -12.55 8.78 14.24
N LEU A 260 -11.45 9.53 14.40
CA LEU A 260 -11.23 10.80 13.71
C LEU A 260 -11.18 10.64 12.18
N TYR A 261 -10.95 9.42 11.69
CA TYR A 261 -10.86 9.10 10.28
C TYR A 261 -12.05 8.27 9.79
N GLY A 262 -13.13 8.17 10.57
CA GLY A 262 -14.27 7.31 10.24
C GLY A 262 -13.94 5.81 10.26
N LEU A 263 -12.90 5.40 11.01
CA LEU A 263 -12.47 4.00 11.14
C LEU A 263 -12.79 3.43 12.52
N HIS A 264 -12.92 2.11 12.58
CA HIS A 264 -13.01 1.38 13.84
C HIS A 264 -11.64 1.36 14.56
N PRO A 265 -11.57 1.43 15.91
CA PRO A 265 -10.31 1.42 16.68
C PRO A 265 -9.36 0.28 16.34
N ASN A 266 -9.88 -0.89 15.95
CA ASN A 266 -9.05 -2.03 15.53
C ASN A 266 -8.14 -1.74 14.33
N ALA A 267 -8.43 -0.72 13.52
CA ALA A 267 -7.55 -0.32 12.43
C ALA A 267 -6.17 0.12 12.93
N GLU A 268 -6.10 0.73 14.12
CA GLU A 268 -4.84 1.10 14.75
C GLU A 268 -4.01 -0.12 15.16
N ILE A 269 -4.66 -1.16 15.69
CA ILE A 269 -3.99 -2.42 16.04
C ILE A 269 -3.34 -3.03 14.79
N GLY A 270 -4.07 -3.09 13.68
CA GLY A 270 -3.54 -3.60 12.42
C GLY A 270 -2.37 -2.79 11.88
N PHE A 271 -2.46 -1.45 11.95
CA PHE A 271 -1.38 -0.54 11.59
C PHE A 271 -0.13 -0.74 12.46
N LEU A 272 -0.29 -0.76 13.79
CA LEU A 272 0.82 -0.93 14.73
C LEU A 272 1.46 -2.31 14.62
N THR A 273 0.68 -3.35 14.34
CA THR A 273 1.19 -4.70 14.10
C THR A 273 2.08 -4.72 12.86
N GLN A 274 1.62 -4.17 11.73
CA GLN A 274 2.43 -4.09 10.50
C GLN A 274 3.67 -3.21 10.67
N ALA A 275 3.57 -2.10 11.42
CA ALA A 275 4.73 -1.27 11.74
C ALA A 275 5.76 -2.03 12.57
N SER A 276 5.31 -2.81 13.55
CA SER A 276 6.17 -3.65 14.40
C SER A 276 6.82 -4.78 13.60
N GLU A 277 6.07 -5.46 12.72
CA GLU A 277 6.59 -6.50 11.83
C GLU A 277 7.67 -5.96 10.88
N ARG A 278 7.47 -4.77 10.31
CA ARG A 278 8.48 -4.09 9.49
C ARG A 278 9.73 -3.79 10.30
N LEU A 279 9.59 -3.24 11.50
CA LEU A 279 10.72 -2.98 12.40
C LEU A 279 11.48 -4.27 12.72
N PHE A 280 10.79 -5.37 13.06
CA PHE A 280 11.44 -6.65 13.33
C PHE A 280 12.17 -7.20 12.11
N ARG A 281 11.60 -7.04 10.91
CA ARG A 281 12.27 -7.41 9.66
C ARG A 281 13.54 -6.62 9.43
N GLU A 282 13.49 -5.30 9.56
CA GLU A 282 14.67 -4.44 9.44
C GLU A 282 15.75 -4.81 10.46
N VAL A 283 15.36 -5.14 11.69
CA VAL A 283 16.29 -5.61 12.74
C VAL A 283 16.92 -6.95 12.35
N LEU A 284 16.16 -7.89 11.78
CA LEU A 284 16.67 -9.18 11.30
C LEU A 284 17.64 -9.00 10.12
N GLU A 285 17.34 -8.12 9.18
CA GLU A 285 18.21 -7.81 8.04
C GLU A 285 19.55 -7.17 8.46
N LEU A 286 19.54 -6.41 9.56
CA LEU A 286 20.74 -5.79 10.13
C LEU A 286 21.61 -6.77 10.95
N GLN A 287 21.16 -8.00 11.21
CA GLN A 287 21.97 -8.96 11.95
C GLN A 287 23.20 -9.38 11.13
N PRO A 288 24.40 -9.41 11.74
CA PRO A 288 25.62 -9.79 11.05
C PRO A 288 25.57 -11.26 10.60
N TRP A 289 25.79 -11.44 9.30
CA TRP A 289 25.73 -12.71 8.57
C TRP A 289 26.78 -13.74 9.07
N ASP A 290 27.88 -13.26 9.66
CA ASP A 290 29.03 -14.05 10.13
C ASP A 290 29.10 -14.27 11.65
N SER A 291 28.00 -14.09 12.40
CA SER A 291 28.02 -14.31 13.86
C SER A 291 28.07 -15.78 14.30
N SER A 292 28.33 -16.72 13.37
CA SER A 292 28.50 -18.16 13.62
C SER A 292 29.88 -18.59 14.13
N LEU A 293 30.84 -17.65 14.31
CA LEU A 293 32.17 -17.96 14.87
C LEU A 293 32.30 -17.72 16.39
N ARG A 294 31.20 -17.64 17.14
CA ARG A 294 31.27 -17.62 18.61
C ARG A 294 30.76 -18.94 19.18
N GLU A 295 31.69 -19.67 19.78
CA GLU A 295 31.49 -20.88 20.58
C GLU A 295 30.15 -20.87 21.34
N GLY A 296 29.19 -21.66 20.85
CA GLY A 296 27.91 -21.80 21.53
C GLY A 296 26.78 -22.32 20.68
N GLY A 297 26.91 -23.49 20.05
CA GLY A 297 25.79 -24.37 19.68
C GLY A 297 24.57 -23.78 18.95
N VAL A 298 24.68 -22.63 18.29
CA VAL A 298 23.59 -22.06 17.50
C VAL A 298 23.59 -22.78 16.15
N VAL A 299 22.48 -23.44 15.83
CA VAL A 299 22.21 -24.09 14.55
C VAL A 299 22.58 -23.11 13.42
N THR A 300 23.40 -23.54 12.47
CA THR A 300 23.83 -22.66 11.39
C THR A 300 22.65 -22.32 10.50
N ARG A 301 22.69 -21.16 9.81
CA ARG A 301 21.67 -20.79 8.83
C ARG A 301 21.46 -21.89 7.80
N GLU A 302 22.54 -22.46 7.29
CA GLU A 302 22.48 -23.57 6.33
C GLU A 302 21.77 -24.80 6.91
N GLU A 303 22.03 -25.16 8.17
CA GLU A 303 21.33 -26.25 8.85
C GLU A 303 19.83 -25.96 9.02
N THR A 304 19.46 -24.72 9.40
CA THR A 304 18.03 -24.34 9.52
C THR A 304 17.30 -24.41 8.17
N VAL A 305 17.92 -23.88 7.11
CA VAL A 305 17.35 -23.92 5.75
C VAL A 305 17.30 -25.36 5.25
N ARG A 306 18.31 -26.18 5.51
CA ARG A 306 18.33 -27.60 5.14
C ARG A 306 17.21 -28.39 5.83
N ALA A 307 17.03 -28.22 7.13
CA ALA A 307 15.93 -28.86 7.84
C ALA A 307 14.55 -28.42 7.31
N LEU A 308 14.40 -27.14 6.97
CA LEU A 308 13.16 -26.60 6.40
C LEU A 308 12.89 -27.16 5.00
N LEU A 309 13.89 -27.16 4.12
CA LEU A 309 13.74 -27.63 2.74
C LEU A 309 13.42 -29.13 2.70
N GLU A 310 14.05 -29.94 3.54
CA GLU A 310 13.79 -31.39 3.64
C GLU A 310 12.33 -31.64 4.06
N ASN A 311 11.86 -30.96 5.10
CA ASN A 311 10.48 -31.05 5.58
C ASN A 311 9.46 -30.58 4.52
N MET A 312 9.78 -29.53 3.75
CA MET A 312 8.94 -29.08 2.65
C MET A 312 8.89 -30.09 1.50
N LEU A 313 10.04 -30.64 1.10
CA LEU A 313 10.12 -31.65 0.04
C LEU A 313 9.40 -32.95 0.42
N GLU A 314 9.45 -33.36 1.69
CA GLU A 314 8.75 -34.55 2.20
C GLU A 314 7.22 -34.36 2.17
N LYS A 315 6.74 -33.17 2.52
CA LYS A 315 5.29 -32.87 2.57
C LYS A 315 4.69 -32.49 1.22
N LEU A 316 5.51 -32.04 0.27
CA LEU A 316 5.03 -31.59 -1.03
C LEU A 316 4.49 -32.80 -1.83
N MET A 317 3.19 -32.75 -2.10
CA MET A 317 2.47 -33.80 -2.83
C MET A 317 2.92 -33.92 -4.29
N ASP A 318 2.65 -35.06 -4.91
CA ASP A 318 3.00 -35.32 -6.30
C ASP A 318 2.17 -34.48 -7.28
N GLU A 319 2.68 -34.35 -8.51
CA GLU A 319 1.97 -33.64 -9.57
C GLU A 319 0.68 -34.38 -9.99
N PHE A 320 -0.36 -33.63 -10.30
CA PHE A 320 -1.58 -34.18 -10.88
C PHE A 320 -1.28 -34.79 -12.25
N ASN A 321 -1.57 -36.08 -12.43
CA ASN A 321 -1.45 -36.74 -13.73
C ASN A 321 -2.56 -36.28 -14.67
N MET A 322 -2.29 -35.23 -15.45
CA MET A 322 -3.26 -34.63 -16.36
C MET A 322 -3.78 -35.62 -17.41
N ALA A 323 -2.97 -36.57 -17.86
CA ALA A 323 -3.39 -37.56 -18.85
C ALA A 323 -4.45 -38.52 -18.28
N GLU A 324 -4.23 -39.00 -17.05
CA GLU A 324 -5.21 -39.84 -16.34
C GLU A 324 -6.49 -39.05 -16.00
N LEU A 325 -6.35 -37.81 -15.54
CA LEU A 325 -7.49 -36.95 -15.23
C LEU A 325 -8.34 -36.69 -16.47
N MET A 326 -7.72 -36.34 -17.60
CA MET A 326 -8.44 -36.12 -18.86
C MET A 326 -9.11 -37.39 -19.39
N ALA A 327 -8.53 -38.57 -19.15
CA ALA A 327 -9.12 -39.85 -19.55
C ALA A 327 -10.34 -40.25 -18.70
N LYS A 328 -10.41 -39.79 -17.44
CA LYS A 328 -11.56 -40.02 -16.54
C LYS A 328 -12.78 -39.16 -16.85
N VAL A 329 -12.62 -38.06 -17.58
CA VAL A 329 -13.72 -37.11 -17.85
C VAL A 329 -14.65 -37.67 -18.94
N GLU A 330 -15.85 -38.07 -18.54
CA GLU A 330 -16.91 -38.48 -19.48
C GLU A 330 -17.56 -37.28 -20.19
N GLU A 331 -17.92 -36.23 -19.42
CA GLU A 331 -18.53 -35.00 -19.93
C GLU A 331 -17.73 -33.76 -19.51
N ARG A 332 -17.36 -32.93 -20.49
CA ARG A 332 -16.65 -31.66 -20.24
C ARG A 332 -17.60 -30.54 -19.88
N THR A 333 -18.00 -30.50 -18.62
CA THR A 333 -18.76 -29.37 -18.07
C THR A 333 -17.85 -28.17 -17.76
N PRO A 334 -18.37 -26.93 -17.66
CA PRO A 334 -17.57 -25.77 -17.28
C PRO A 334 -16.81 -25.94 -15.96
N TYR A 335 -17.40 -26.63 -14.97
CA TYR A 335 -16.73 -26.92 -13.68
C TYR A 335 -15.53 -27.86 -13.84
N VAL A 336 -15.64 -28.88 -14.70
CA VAL A 336 -14.53 -29.79 -14.99
C VAL A 336 -13.37 -29.05 -15.66
N VAL A 337 -13.68 -28.14 -16.59
CA VAL A 337 -12.64 -27.32 -17.25
C VAL A 337 -11.90 -26.45 -16.23
N VAL A 338 -12.62 -25.85 -15.27
CA VAL A 338 -12.00 -25.08 -14.18
C VAL A 338 -11.09 -25.96 -13.34
N ALA A 339 -11.57 -27.12 -12.87
CA ALA A 339 -10.76 -28.03 -12.06
C ALA A 339 -9.47 -28.47 -12.77
N LEU A 340 -9.54 -28.81 -14.07
CA LEU A 340 -8.37 -29.17 -14.86
C LEU A 340 -7.37 -28.01 -15.01
N GLN A 341 -7.85 -26.79 -15.28
CA GLN A 341 -6.99 -25.61 -15.39
C GLN A 341 -6.31 -25.27 -14.06
N GLU A 342 -7.00 -25.45 -12.95
CA GLU A 342 -6.45 -25.26 -11.61
C GLU A 342 -5.37 -26.31 -11.29
N CYS A 343 -5.57 -27.57 -11.68
CA CYS A 343 -4.54 -28.62 -11.57
C CYS A 343 -3.30 -28.32 -12.42
N GLU A 344 -3.46 -27.84 -13.66
CA GLU A 344 -2.33 -27.44 -14.51
C GLU A 344 -1.52 -26.31 -13.87
N ARG A 345 -2.20 -25.29 -13.32
CA ARG A 345 -1.55 -24.19 -12.61
C ARG A 345 -0.86 -24.66 -11.33
N MET A 346 -1.50 -25.54 -10.57
CA MET A 346 -0.91 -26.13 -9.37
C MET A 346 0.37 -26.89 -9.71
N ASN A 347 0.36 -27.70 -10.77
CA ASN A 347 1.55 -28.42 -11.25
C ASN A 347 2.69 -27.48 -11.66
N ILE A 348 2.39 -26.33 -12.28
CA ILE A 348 3.42 -25.33 -12.63
C ILE A 348 4.08 -24.77 -11.37
N LEU A 349 3.32 -24.51 -10.32
CA LEU A 349 3.83 -24.01 -9.04
C LEU A 349 4.59 -25.09 -8.26
N THR A 350 4.01 -26.27 -8.06
CA THR A 350 4.65 -27.35 -7.29
C THR A 350 5.94 -27.84 -7.94
N ARG A 351 6.00 -27.86 -9.28
CA ARG A 351 7.23 -28.18 -10.02
C ARG A 351 8.34 -27.15 -9.81
N GLU A 352 8.00 -25.86 -9.81
CA GLU A 352 8.96 -24.79 -9.51
C GLU A 352 9.52 -24.95 -8.10
N ILE A 353 8.64 -25.16 -7.11
CA ILE A 353 9.04 -25.36 -5.71
C ILE A 353 9.97 -26.58 -5.63
N ARG A 354 9.57 -27.71 -6.21
CA ARG A 354 10.35 -28.95 -6.16
C ARG A 354 11.74 -28.79 -6.81
N SER A 355 11.81 -28.25 -8.02
CA SER A 355 13.08 -28.05 -8.74
C SER A 355 14.00 -27.11 -7.97
N SER A 356 13.49 -25.95 -7.56
CA SER A 356 14.29 -24.94 -6.88
C SER A 356 14.80 -25.40 -5.50
N LEU A 357 14.00 -26.16 -4.74
CA LEU A 357 14.45 -26.76 -3.48
C LEU A 357 15.48 -27.88 -3.69
N GLN A 358 15.32 -28.73 -4.72
CA GLN A 358 16.29 -29.78 -5.04
C GLN A 358 17.63 -29.19 -5.51
N GLU A 359 17.59 -28.17 -6.36
CA GLU A 359 18.77 -27.44 -6.80
C GLU A 359 19.51 -26.79 -5.62
N LEU A 360 18.77 -26.15 -4.71
CA LEU A 360 19.35 -25.58 -3.49
C LEU A 360 19.97 -26.65 -2.60
N ASP A 361 19.32 -27.80 -2.42
CA ASP A 361 19.87 -28.92 -1.64
C ASP A 361 21.22 -29.40 -2.20
N LEU A 362 21.32 -29.56 -3.53
CA LEU A 362 22.58 -29.91 -4.20
C LEU A 362 23.64 -28.81 -4.07
N GLY A 363 23.24 -27.53 -4.12
CA GLY A 363 24.12 -26.40 -3.86
C GLY A 363 24.68 -26.40 -2.44
N LEU A 364 23.83 -26.65 -1.44
CA LEU A 364 24.20 -26.76 -0.03
C LEU A 364 25.08 -27.99 0.28
N LYS A 365 25.03 -29.02 -0.56
CA LYS A 365 25.93 -30.19 -0.49
C LYS A 365 27.28 -29.95 -1.19
N GLY A 366 27.40 -28.86 -1.94
CA GLY A 366 28.58 -28.54 -2.76
C GLY A 366 28.66 -29.34 -4.07
N GLU A 367 27.56 -30.00 -4.48
CA GLU A 367 27.47 -30.74 -5.74
C GLU A 367 27.16 -29.82 -6.92
N LEU A 368 26.50 -28.69 -6.66
CA LEU A 368 26.28 -27.60 -7.61
C LEU A 368 26.95 -26.31 -7.11
N THR A 369 27.40 -25.47 -8.05
CA THR A 369 27.89 -24.13 -7.73
C THR A 369 26.71 -23.25 -7.32
N MET A 370 26.83 -22.60 -6.16
CA MET A 370 25.81 -21.69 -5.65
C MET A 370 25.55 -20.54 -6.64
N THR A 371 24.29 -20.37 -7.04
CA THR A 371 23.86 -19.29 -7.93
C THR A 371 23.17 -18.17 -7.15
N SER A 372 23.05 -16.98 -7.74
CA SER A 372 22.32 -15.85 -7.13
C SER A 372 20.85 -16.18 -6.84
N ASP A 373 20.22 -17.01 -7.67
CA ASP A 373 18.85 -17.47 -7.45
C ASP A 373 18.75 -18.41 -6.24
N MET A 374 19.73 -19.31 -6.06
CA MET A 374 19.81 -20.18 -4.88
C MET A 374 20.07 -19.37 -3.61
N GLU A 375 20.93 -18.36 -3.66
CA GLU A 375 21.18 -17.46 -2.52
C GLU A 375 19.92 -16.69 -2.15
N SER A 376 19.20 -16.17 -3.14
CA SER A 376 17.92 -15.48 -2.94
C SER A 376 16.87 -16.40 -2.33
N LEU A 377 16.79 -17.65 -2.79
CA LEU A 377 15.90 -18.68 -2.22
C LEU A 377 16.30 -19.01 -0.78
N GLN A 378 17.57 -19.31 -0.52
CA GLN A 378 18.08 -19.57 0.83
C GLN A 378 17.78 -18.40 1.78
N ASN A 379 17.92 -17.17 1.28
CA ASN A 379 17.61 -15.97 2.03
C ASN A 379 16.12 -15.88 2.40
N ALA A 380 15.23 -16.09 1.42
CA ALA A 380 13.79 -16.07 1.63
C ALA A 380 13.35 -17.17 2.61
N LEU A 381 13.87 -18.39 2.47
CA LEU A 381 13.57 -19.52 3.36
C LEU A 381 13.97 -19.22 4.81
N PHE A 382 15.14 -18.61 5.02
CA PHE A 382 15.61 -18.25 6.35
C PHE A 382 14.78 -17.13 7.00
N LEU A 383 14.32 -16.17 6.20
CA LEU A 383 13.53 -15.02 6.67
C LEU A 383 12.02 -15.32 6.77
N ASP A 384 11.60 -16.59 6.67
CA ASP A 384 10.19 -17.03 6.65
C ASP A 384 9.36 -16.31 5.56
N MET A 385 9.98 -16.03 4.41
CA MET A 385 9.36 -15.36 3.28
C MET A 385 9.15 -16.30 2.10
N VAL A 386 8.04 -16.11 1.39
CA VAL A 386 7.79 -16.83 0.14
C VAL A 386 8.69 -16.25 -0.96
N PRO A 387 9.54 -17.06 -1.62
CA PRO A 387 10.42 -16.62 -2.72
C PRO A 387 9.65 -15.97 -3.87
N GLU A 388 10.23 -14.91 -4.47
CA GLU A 388 9.61 -14.19 -5.59
C GLU A 388 9.36 -15.09 -6.82
N SER A 389 10.25 -16.06 -7.07
CA SER A 389 10.09 -17.05 -8.14
C SER A 389 8.80 -17.84 -8.00
N TRP A 390 8.44 -18.22 -6.77
CA TRP A 390 7.21 -18.94 -6.45
C TRP A 390 6.00 -18.00 -6.52
N LEU A 391 6.10 -16.80 -5.97
CA LEU A 391 5.03 -15.80 -5.99
C LEU A 391 4.56 -15.44 -7.41
N ARG A 392 5.49 -15.39 -8.38
CA ARG A 392 5.15 -15.15 -9.81
C ARG A 392 4.26 -16.24 -10.41
N LYS A 393 4.27 -17.45 -9.85
CA LYS A 393 3.47 -18.61 -10.28
C LYS A 393 2.30 -18.90 -9.33
N ALA A 394 2.30 -18.29 -8.15
CA ALA A 394 1.34 -18.54 -7.09
C ALA A 394 0.12 -17.60 -7.17
N TYR A 395 -0.82 -17.85 -6.26
CA TYR A 395 -1.90 -16.94 -5.93
C TYR A 395 -1.40 -15.81 -4.99
N PRO A 396 -2.01 -14.61 -5.01
CA PRO A 396 -1.64 -13.52 -4.11
C PRO A 396 -1.79 -13.91 -2.63
N SER A 397 -0.78 -13.61 -1.82
CA SER A 397 -0.77 -13.88 -0.38
C SER A 397 0.15 -12.92 0.35
N THR A 398 -0.20 -12.57 1.59
CA THR A 398 0.65 -11.85 2.55
C THR A 398 1.16 -12.75 3.68
N ALA A 399 0.82 -14.04 3.64
CA ALA A 399 1.22 -15.01 4.66
C ALA A 399 2.73 -15.27 4.65
N SER A 400 3.28 -15.55 5.83
CA SER A 400 4.66 -16.04 5.95
C SER A 400 4.82 -17.42 5.32
N LEU A 401 6.06 -17.82 5.02
CA LEU A 401 6.35 -19.06 4.30
C LEU A 401 5.70 -20.28 4.95
N GLY A 402 5.81 -20.43 6.27
CA GLY A 402 5.19 -21.55 6.98
C GLY A 402 3.67 -21.63 6.83
N THR A 403 3.00 -20.49 6.99
CA THR A 403 1.52 -20.40 6.85
C THR A 403 1.09 -20.58 5.40
N TRP A 404 1.83 -19.99 4.47
CA TRP A 404 1.59 -20.11 3.03
C TRP A 404 1.75 -21.54 2.53
N PHE A 405 2.75 -22.26 3.01
CA PHE A 405 2.96 -23.66 2.62
C PHE A 405 1.86 -24.58 3.16
N ALA A 406 1.38 -24.36 4.39
CA ALA A 406 0.24 -25.11 4.92
C ALA A 406 -1.06 -24.84 4.14
N ASP A 407 -1.27 -23.59 3.72
CA ASP A 407 -2.36 -23.18 2.84
C ASP A 407 -2.26 -23.85 1.45
N LEU A 408 -1.07 -23.89 0.85
CA LEU A 408 -0.80 -24.60 -0.41
C LEU A 408 -1.16 -26.07 -0.33
N LEU A 409 -0.73 -26.78 0.72
CA LEU A 409 -1.06 -28.20 0.93
C LEU A 409 -2.58 -28.41 1.07
N THR A 410 -3.29 -27.47 1.69
CA THR A 410 -4.75 -27.54 1.80
C THR A 410 -5.42 -27.36 0.43
N ARG A 411 -4.92 -26.45 -0.41
CA ARG A 411 -5.43 -26.26 -1.78
C ARG A 411 -5.23 -27.50 -2.65
N ILE A 412 -4.06 -28.15 -2.54
CA ILE A 412 -3.80 -29.41 -3.27
C ILE A 412 -4.84 -30.45 -2.87
N LYS A 413 -5.11 -30.63 -1.56
CA LYS A 413 -6.12 -31.59 -1.07
C LYS A 413 -7.53 -31.29 -1.56
N GLU A 414 -7.94 -30.02 -1.60
CA GLU A 414 -9.26 -29.63 -2.13
C GLU A 414 -9.36 -29.92 -3.64
N LEU A 415 -8.29 -29.72 -4.41
CA LEU A 415 -8.24 -30.07 -5.83
C LEU A 415 -8.22 -31.58 -6.06
N GLU A 416 -7.52 -32.36 -5.23
CA GLU A 416 -7.58 -33.83 -5.28
C GLU A 416 -8.98 -34.34 -4.99
N ALA A 417 -9.66 -33.79 -3.98
CA ALA A 417 -11.03 -34.15 -3.66
C ALA A 417 -11.97 -33.84 -4.83
N TRP A 418 -11.83 -32.66 -5.46
CA TRP A 418 -12.66 -32.28 -6.60
C TRP A 418 -12.36 -33.12 -7.87
N THR A 419 -11.09 -33.45 -8.14
CA THR A 419 -10.71 -34.24 -9.32
C THR A 419 -10.89 -35.75 -9.16
N GLY A 420 -11.21 -36.22 -7.95
CA GLY A 420 -11.48 -37.63 -7.67
C GLY A 420 -12.67 -38.19 -8.46
N ASP A 421 -13.78 -37.44 -8.49
CA ASP A 421 -15.01 -37.80 -9.22
C ASP A 421 -15.52 -36.69 -10.16
N PHE A 422 -14.84 -35.53 -10.19
CA PHE A 422 -15.25 -34.35 -10.96
C PHE A 422 -16.65 -33.82 -10.61
N ALA A 423 -17.22 -34.24 -9.47
CA ALA A 423 -18.46 -33.69 -8.95
C ALA A 423 -18.20 -32.32 -8.31
N LEU A 424 -19.14 -31.38 -8.49
CA LEU A 424 -19.03 -30.08 -7.83
C LEU A 424 -19.06 -30.28 -6.30
N PRO A 425 -18.05 -29.80 -5.54
CA PRO A 425 -18.06 -29.88 -4.09
C PRO A 425 -19.29 -29.20 -3.50
N SER A 426 -19.77 -29.67 -2.35
CA SER A 426 -20.94 -29.08 -1.67
C SER A 426 -20.72 -27.62 -1.32
N ALA A 427 -19.48 -27.25 -1.00
CA ALA A 427 -19.03 -25.88 -0.88
C ALA A 427 -17.60 -25.75 -1.42
N VAL A 428 -17.37 -24.77 -2.28
CA VAL A 428 -16.07 -24.53 -2.91
C VAL A 428 -15.31 -23.46 -2.13
N TRP A 429 -14.05 -23.74 -1.80
CA TRP A 429 -13.15 -22.73 -1.23
C TRP A 429 -12.74 -21.74 -2.32
N LEU A 430 -13.50 -20.65 -2.46
CA LEU A 430 -13.31 -19.71 -3.57
C LEU A 430 -11.91 -19.06 -3.53
N ALA A 431 -11.45 -18.69 -2.33
CA ALA A 431 -10.11 -18.14 -2.14
C ALA A 431 -8.99 -19.17 -2.34
N GLY A 432 -9.32 -20.47 -2.38
CA GLY A 432 -8.43 -21.60 -2.65
C GLY A 432 -8.01 -21.72 -4.12
N LEU A 433 -8.76 -21.11 -5.04
CA LEU A 433 -8.50 -21.17 -6.47
C LEU A 433 -7.45 -20.14 -6.91
N PHE A 434 -6.64 -20.49 -7.90
CA PHE A 434 -5.78 -19.55 -8.64
C PHE A 434 -6.61 -18.59 -9.51
N ASN A 435 -7.76 -19.03 -10.04
CA ASN A 435 -8.67 -18.19 -10.83
C ASN A 435 -10.12 -18.30 -10.35
N PRO A 436 -10.49 -17.58 -9.27
CA PRO A 436 -11.87 -17.51 -8.79
C PRO A 436 -12.86 -17.04 -9.88
N GLN A 437 -12.43 -16.15 -10.78
CA GLN A 437 -13.28 -15.61 -11.85
C GLN A 437 -13.70 -16.67 -12.87
N ALA A 438 -12.81 -17.64 -13.16
CA ALA A 438 -13.15 -18.76 -14.04
C ALA A 438 -14.26 -19.62 -13.44
N PHE A 439 -14.20 -19.86 -12.13
CA PHE A 439 -15.26 -20.58 -11.40
C PHE A 439 -16.59 -19.81 -11.40
N LEU A 440 -16.56 -18.52 -11.08
CA LEU A 440 -17.75 -17.66 -11.14
C LEU A 440 -18.38 -17.62 -12.54
N THR A 441 -17.55 -17.59 -13.58
CA THR A 441 -18.01 -17.68 -14.97
C THR A 441 -18.60 -19.05 -15.29
N ALA A 442 -18.01 -20.13 -14.77
CA ALA A 442 -18.53 -21.50 -14.94
C ALA A 442 -19.92 -21.66 -14.31
N ILE A 443 -20.16 -21.06 -13.13
CA ILE A 443 -21.50 -21.00 -12.51
C ILE A 443 -22.50 -20.35 -13.48
N MET A 444 -22.16 -19.18 -14.03
CA MET A 444 -23.03 -18.48 -14.98
C MET A 444 -23.28 -19.31 -16.24
N GLN A 445 -22.26 -19.98 -16.79
CA GLN A 445 -22.39 -20.82 -17.98
C GLN A 445 -23.30 -22.03 -17.74
N VAL A 446 -23.19 -22.69 -16.59
CA VAL A 446 -24.04 -23.84 -16.24
C VAL A 446 -25.48 -23.40 -16.04
N ALA A 447 -25.70 -22.29 -15.33
CA ALA A 447 -27.04 -21.71 -15.15
C ALA A 447 -27.66 -21.26 -16.48
N ALA A 448 -26.89 -20.59 -17.34
CA ALA A 448 -27.32 -20.14 -18.66
C ALA A 448 -27.77 -21.31 -19.56
N ARG A 449 -26.98 -22.39 -19.60
CA ARG A 449 -27.30 -23.59 -20.40
C ARG A 449 -28.56 -24.29 -19.89
N ARG A 450 -28.72 -24.40 -18.57
CA ARG A 450 -29.89 -25.04 -17.96
C ARG A 450 -31.18 -24.25 -18.20
N SER A 451 -31.11 -22.92 -18.07
CA SER A 451 -32.27 -22.04 -18.20
C SER A 451 -32.50 -21.51 -19.62
N GLN A 452 -31.60 -21.84 -20.56
CA GLN A 452 -31.58 -21.32 -21.93
C GLN A 452 -31.54 -19.79 -22.00
N TRP A 453 -30.78 -19.15 -21.10
CA TRP A 453 -30.65 -17.70 -21.00
C TRP A 453 -29.39 -17.17 -21.70
N PRO A 454 -29.43 -15.93 -22.22
CA PRO A 454 -28.27 -15.27 -22.81
C PRO A 454 -27.25 -14.89 -21.73
N LEU A 455 -26.03 -15.43 -21.82
CA LEU A 455 -24.97 -15.26 -20.83
C LEU A 455 -24.57 -13.79 -20.62
N ASP A 456 -24.62 -12.96 -21.67
CA ASP A 456 -24.26 -11.54 -21.68
C ASP A 456 -25.21 -10.66 -20.84
N ARG A 457 -26.39 -11.18 -20.48
CA ARG A 457 -27.38 -10.46 -19.66
C ARG A 457 -27.50 -11.01 -18.24
N MET A 458 -26.65 -11.96 -17.88
CA MET A 458 -26.65 -12.55 -16.54
C MET A 458 -25.68 -11.81 -15.63
N ASN A 459 -26.10 -11.62 -14.38
CA ASN A 459 -25.24 -11.15 -13.30
C ASN A 459 -25.29 -12.16 -12.15
N LEU A 460 -24.18 -12.27 -11.42
CA LEU A 460 -24.14 -13.06 -10.20
C LEU A 460 -24.85 -12.32 -9.08
N GLN A 461 -25.73 -13.03 -8.39
CA GLN A 461 -26.32 -12.60 -7.12
C GLN A 461 -25.78 -13.52 -6.03
N CYS A 462 -25.32 -12.93 -4.93
CA CYS A 462 -24.76 -13.64 -3.80
C CYS A 462 -25.64 -13.41 -2.57
N ASP A 463 -26.07 -14.49 -1.94
CA ASP A 463 -26.79 -14.45 -0.67
C ASP A 463 -25.95 -15.12 0.42
N VAL A 464 -25.88 -14.49 1.59
CA VAL A 464 -25.17 -15.03 2.75
C VAL A 464 -26.08 -16.01 3.48
N THR A 465 -25.64 -17.26 3.63
CA THR A 465 -26.41 -18.28 4.35
C THR A 465 -25.96 -18.41 5.80
N ARG A 466 -26.84 -18.91 6.67
CA ARG A 466 -26.50 -19.26 8.08
C ARG A 466 -25.81 -20.63 8.23
N ARG A 467 -25.63 -21.38 7.13
CA ARG A 467 -25.12 -22.76 7.18
C ARG A 467 -23.60 -22.76 7.12
N SER A 468 -22.98 -23.61 7.92
CA SER A 468 -21.54 -23.86 7.83
C SER A 468 -21.23 -24.86 6.71
N ARG A 469 -19.94 -25.01 6.37
CA ARG A 469 -19.47 -26.01 5.39
C ARG A 469 -19.92 -27.43 5.76
N GLU A 470 -19.89 -27.76 7.04
CA GLU A 470 -20.20 -29.09 7.57
C GLU A 470 -21.69 -29.45 7.43
N ASP A 471 -22.56 -28.43 7.43
CA ASP A 471 -24.00 -28.60 7.26
C ASP A 471 -24.40 -28.83 5.79
N MET A 472 -23.48 -28.65 4.85
CA MET A 472 -23.73 -28.76 3.42
C MET A 472 -23.32 -30.14 2.89
N ALA A 473 -24.29 -31.05 2.86
CA ALA A 473 -24.08 -32.43 2.37
C ALA A 473 -24.05 -32.55 0.83
N SER A 474 -24.65 -31.61 0.10
CA SER A 474 -24.74 -31.66 -1.37
C SER A 474 -24.67 -30.27 -1.99
N PRO A 475 -24.15 -30.13 -3.23
CA PRO A 475 -24.17 -28.87 -3.94
C PRO A 475 -25.61 -28.35 -4.13
N PRO A 476 -25.81 -27.03 -4.20
CA PRO A 476 -27.14 -26.46 -4.39
C PRO A 476 -27.68 -26.83 -5.78
N ARG A 477 -29.01 -26.85 -5.91
CA ARG A 477 -29.64 -27.11 -7.22
C ARG A 477 -29.28 -26.04 -8.24
N GLU A 478 -29.13 -24.79 -7.81
CA GLU A 478 -28.77 -23.66 -8.66
C GLU A 478 -27.61 -22.89 -8.03
N GLY A 479 -26.66 -22.47 -8.84
CA GLY A 479 -25.45 -21.79 -8.37
C GLY A 479 -24.40 -22.73 -7.78
N ALA A 480 -23.62 -22.20 -6.85
CA ALA A 480 -22.67 -22.95 -6.04
C ALA A 480 -22.57 -22.29 -4.66
N CYS A 481 -22.35 -23.09 -3.61
CA CYS A 481 -22.02 -22.55 -2.29
C CYS A 481 -20.51 -22.31 -2.24
N VAL A 482 -20.10 -21.17 -1.68
CA VAL A 482 -18.69 -20.82 -1.51
C VAL A 482 -18.36 -20.58 -0.05
N HIS A 483 -17.12 -20.86 0.33
CA HIS A 483 -16.60 -20.58 1.66
C HIS A 483 -15.17 -20.01 1.63
N GLY A 484 -14.65 -19.67 2.81
CA GLY A 484 -13.29 -19.15 2.99
C GLY A 484 -13.12 -17.69 2.56
N LEU A 485 -14.21 -16.91 2.61
CA LEU A 485 -14.18 -15.46 2.43
C LEU A 485 -13.99 -14.78 3.78
N CYS A 486 -12.92 -13.99 3.89
CA CYS A 486 -12.66 -13.14 5.04
C CYS A 486 -13.38 -11.80 4.87
N MET A 487 -13.88 -11.25 5.99
CA MET A 487 -14.45 -9.91 6.05
C MET A 487 -13.63 -9.11 7.05
N GLU A 488 -13.18 -7.93 6.63
CA GLU A 488 -12.52 -6.97 7.51
C GLU A 488 -13.48 -5.84 7.86
N GLY A 489 -13.48 -5.40 9.12
CA GLY A 489 -14.38 -4.35 9.62
C GLY A 489 -15.82 -4.80 9.93
N ALA A 490 -16.17 -6.04 9.61
CA ALA A 490 -17.43 -6.67 9.97
C ALA A 490 -17.25 -8.20 10.09
N ARG A 491 -18.30 -8.90 10.52
CA ARG A 491 -18.31 -10.36 10.63
C ARG A 491 -19.57 -10.93 10.01
N TRP A 492 -19.48 -12.16 9.51
CA TRP A 492 -20.66 -12.94 9.14
C TRP A 492 -21.49 -13.20 10.40
N ASP A 493 -22.73 -12.70 10.43
CA ASP A 493 -23.64 -12.98 11.54
C ASP A 493 -24.28 -14.36 11.33
N ALA A 494 -24.02 -15.27 12.26
CA ALA A 494 -24.56 -16.62 12.25
C ALA A 494 -25.89 -16.73 13.04
N GLN A 495 -26.34 -15.66 13.70
CA GLN A 495 -27.55 -15.64 14.53
C GLN A 495 -28.84 -15.32 13.74
#